data_AF-A0A0C2E5T8-F1
#
_entry.id   AF-A0A0C2E5T8-F1
#
_cell.length_a   1.000
_cell.length_b   1.000
_cell.length_c   1.000
_cell.angle_alpha   90.00
_cell.angle_beta   90.00
_cell.angle_gamma   90.00
#
_symmetry.space_group_name_H-M   'P 1'
#
loop_
_entity.id
_entity.type
_entity.pdbx_description
1 polymer ?
#
loop_
_entity_poly.entity_id
_entity_poly.type
_entity_poly.pdbx_seq_one_letter_code
_entity_poly.pdbx_strand_id
1 'polypeptide(L)' 'MKQKTREPIMNYRIWIGFLIIFILLNPWYFPSGDPVLVYGVPLWALVIMGVTVVLSLYITYVIRYHWEVEDEEESGKEEK' A
#
# COMPACT_ATOMS: atom_id res chain seq x y z
N MET A 1 18.97 -28.48 3.95
CA MET A 1 19.16 -27.13 4.51
C MET A 1 17.79 -26.46 4.47
N LYS A 2 17.22 -26.06 5.61
CA LYS A 2 15.86 -25.50 5.66
C LYS A 2 15.90 -24.09 5.07
N GLN A 3 15.44 -23.93 3.82
CA GLN A 3 15.13 -22.64 3.23
C GLN A 3 14.17 -21.94 4.19
N LYS A 4 14.66 -20.93 4.90
CA LYS A 4 13.85 -20.11 5.79
C LYS A 4 13.22 -19.05 4.92
N THR A 5 12.22 -19.44 4.13
CA THR A 5 11.32 -18.51 3.46
C THR A 5 10.83 -17.53 4.52
N ARG A 6 11.34 -16.31 4.49
CA ARG A 6 10.93 -15.28 5.45
C ARG A 6 9.60 -14.77 4.95
N GLU A 7 8.54 -15.47 5.34
CA GLU A 7 7.19 -15.13 4.92
C GLU A 7 6.90 -13.65 5.25
N PRO A 8 6.58 -12.81 4.25
CA PRO A 8 6.41 -11.35 4.39
C PRO A 8 5.36 -10.97 5.44
N ILE A 9 4.44 -11.90 5.69
CA ILE A 9 3.37 -11.89 6.69
C ILE A 9 3.89 -11.74 8.13
N MET A 10 5.15 -12.09 8.43
CA MET A 10 5.75 -11.95 9.77
C MET A 10 6.32 -10.54 10.05
N ASN A 11 6.40 -9.65 9.06
CA ASN A 11 7.01 -8.34 9.27
C ASN A 11 5.98 -7.32 9.76
N TYR A 12 5.82 -7.22 11.09
CA TYR A 12 4.83 -6.35 11.76
C TYR A 12 4.86 -4.89 11.29
N ARG A 13 6.00 -4.41 10.78
CA ARG A 13 6.15 -3.06 10.20
C ARG A 13 5.25 -2.80 8.98
N ILE A 14 5.01 -3.82 8.16
CA ILE A 14 4.16 -3.73 6.97
C ILE A 14 2.69 -3.56 7.40
N TRP A 15 2.29 -4.31 8.43
CA TRP A 15 0.95 -4.21 9.02
C TRP A 15 0.66 -2.84 9.62
N ILE A 16 1.66 -2.19 10.25
CA ILE A 16 1.50 -0.81 10.75
C ILE A 16 1.20 0.15 9.59
N GLY A 17 1.90 0.03 8.46
CA GLY A 17 1.64 0.86 7.29
C GLY A 17 0.23 0.65 6.73
N PHE A 18 -0.20 -0.61 6.61
CA PHE A 18 -1.58 -0.93 6.22
C PHE A 18 -2.62 -0.38 7.20
N LEU A 19 -2.37 -0.48 8.51
CA LEU A 19 -3.28 0.04 9.53
C LEU A 19 -3.44 1.56 9.41
N ILE A 20 -2.35 2.29 9.18
CA ILE A 20 -2.38 3.74 8.97
C ILE A 20 -3.19 4.08 7.72
N ILE A 21 -2.92 3.40 6.59
CA ILE A 21 -3.66 3.63 5.35
C ILE A 21 -5.16 3.30 5.53
N PHE A 22 -5.47 2.22 6.24
CA PHE A 22 -6.84 1.83 6.56
C PHE A 22 -7.58 2.88 7.39
N ILE A 23 -6.92 3.47 8.39
CA ILE A 23 -7.47 4.57 9.18
C ILE A 23 -7.72 5.79 8.28
N LEU A 24 -6.78 6.12 7.39
CA LEU A 24 -6.91 7.28 6.49
C LEU A 24 -8.03 7.11 5.44
N LEU A 25 -8.32 5.87 5.03
CA LEU A 25 -9.43 5.55 4.14
C LEU A 25 -10.80 5.78 4.78
N ASN A 26 -10.89 5.72 6.11
CA ASN A 26 -12.13 5.97 6.84
C ASN A 26 -12.24 7.45 7.21
N PRO A 27 -13.20 8.21 6.65
CA PRO A 27 -13.27 9.66 6.85
C PRO A 27 -13.82 10.07 8.23
N TRP A 28 -13.72 9.23 9.27
CA TRP A 28 -14.23 9.52 10.62
C TRP A 28 -13.61 10.76 11.26
N TYR A 29 -12.47 11.21 10.74
CA TYR A 29 -11.70 12.35 11.24
C TYR A 29 -12.17 13.66 10.61
N PHE A 30 -13.02 13.58 9.60
CA PHE A 30 -13.73 14.74 9.08
C PHE A 30 -14.89 15.09 10.00
N PRO A 31 -15.14 16.40 10.22
CA PRO A 31 -16.27 16.84 11.02
C PRO A 31 -17.58 16.36 10.38
N SER A 32 -18.51 15.87 11.21
CA SER A 32 -19.81 15.35 10.77
C SER A 32 -20.81 16.43 10.35
N GLY A 33 -20.40 17.70 10.36
CA GLY A 33 -21.20 18.84 9.88
C GLY A 33 -21.17 18.94 8.36
N ASP A 34 -21.34 20.15 7.83
CA ASP A 34 -21.31 20.37 6.39
C ASP A 34 -19.94 20.00 5.80
N PRO A 35 -19.90 19.09 4.82
CA PRO A 35 -18.63 18.68 4.22
C PRO A 35 -18.02 19.87 3.48
N VAL A 36 -16.72 20.10 3.70
CA VAL A 36 -15.97 21.10 2.93
C VAL A 36 -15.97 20.66 1.47
N LEU A 37 -16.61 21.45 0.61
CA LEU A 37 -16.66 21.19 -0.83
C LEU A 37 -15.52 21.92 -1.53
N VAL A 38 -14.76 21.19 -2.35
CA VAL A 38 -13.72 21.70 -3.23
C VAL A 38 -14.15 21.41 -4.65
N TYR A 39 -14.41 22.45 -5.45
CA TYR A 39 -14.95 22.32 -6.83
C TYR A 39 -16.22 21.46 -6.92
N GLY A 40 -17.06 21.46 -5.87
CA GLY A 40 -18.29 20.65 -5.82
C GLY A 40 -18.09 19.21 -5.35
N VAL A 41 -16.85 18.79 -5.05
CA VAL A 41 -16.53 17.47 -4.50
C VAL A 41 -16.21 17.59 -3.02
N PRO A 42 -16.74 16.73 -2.14
CA PRO A 42 -16.34 16.72 -0.75
C PRO A 42 -14.85 16.47 -0.57
N LEU A 43 -14.18 17.27 0.27
CA LEU A 43 -12.73 17.19 0.51
C LEU A 43 -12.33 15.80 0.98
N TRP A 44 -13.14 15.17 1.83
CA TRP A 44 -12.90 13.79 2.29
C TRP A 44 -12.85 12.79 1.14
N ALA A 45 -13.65 12.99 0.07
CA ALA A 45 -13.63 12.11 -1.09
C ALA A 45 -12.32 12.27 -1.90
N LEU A 46 -11.80 13.50 -2.03
CA LEU A 46 -10.51 13.75 -2.65
C LEU A 46 -9.36 13.14 -1.85
N VAL A 47 -9.43 13.22 -0.51
CA VAL A 47 -8.44 12.59 0.37
C VAL A 47 -8.46 11.08 0.19
N ILE A 48 -9.62 10.43 0.22
CA ILE A 48 -9.74 8.98 -0.01
C ILE A 48 -9.18 8.60 -1.38
N MET A 49 -9.47 9.37 -2.42
CA MET A 49 -8.94 9.15 -3.76
C MET A 49 -7.40 9.26 -3.80
N GLY A 50 -6.81 10.19 -3.07
CA GLY A 50 -5.35 10.24 -2.91
C GLY A 50 -4.82 9.03 -2.14
N VAL A 51 -5.50 8.63 -1.07
CA VAL A 51 -5.11 7.49 -0.21
C VAL A 51 -5.19 6.16 -0.97
N THR A 52 -6.12 5.97 -1.91
CA THR A 52 -6.15 4.74 -2.74
C THR A 52 -4.95 4.65 -3.69
N VAL A 53 -4.48 5.78 -4.23
CA VAL A 53 -3.24 5.82 -5.01
C VAL A 53 -2.05 5.46 -4.13
N VAL A 54 -1.97 6.05 -2.93
CA VAL A 54 -0.95 5.72 -1.93
C VAL A 54 -1.00 4.23 -1.56
N LEU A 55 -2.20 3.66 -1.36
CA LEU A 55 -2.39 2.23 -1.09
C LEU A 55 -1.84 1.38 -2.23
N SER A 56 -2.14 1.73 -3.48
CA SER A 56 -1.63 1.00 -4.65
C SER A 56 -0.10 1.02 -4.68
N LEU A 57 0.52 2.20 -4.51
CA LEU A 57 1.98 2.33 -4.43
C LEU A 57 2.57 1.54 -3.26
N TYR A 58 1.89 1.55 -2.11
CA TYR A 58 2.32 0.83 -0.93
C TYR A 58 2.29 -0.69 -1.15
N ILE A 59 1.22 -1.22 -1.75
CA ILE A 59 1.14 -2.64 -2.12
C ILE A 59 2.26 -3.00 -3.09
N THR A 60 2.48 -2.20 -4.14
CA THR A 60 3.57 -2.42 -5.10
C THR A 60 4.94 -2.42 -4.41
N TYR A 61 5.18 -1.47 -3.50
CA TYR A 61 6.41 -1.42 -2.69
C TYR A 61 6.58 -2.67 -1.82
N VAL A 62 5.52 -3.10 -1.13
CA VAL A 62 5.54 -4.30 -0.29
C VAL A 62 5.83 -5.55 -1.11
N ILE A 63 5.21 -5.69 -2.28
CA ILE A 63 5.48 -6.82 -3.17
C ILE A 63 6.92 -6.78 -3.68
N ARG A 64 7.41 -5.62 -4.14
CA ARG A 64 8.77 -5.52 -4.73
C ARG A 64 9.91 -5.73 -3.72
N TYR A 65 9.77 -5.20 -2.50
CA TYR A 65 10.87 -5.14 -1.53
C TYR A 65 10.72 -6.08 -0.34
N HIS A 66 9.50 -6.51 -0.04
CA HIS A 66 9.23 -7.34 1.13
C HIS A 66 8.68 -8.71 0.78
N TRP A 67 8.20 -8.92 -0.44
CA TRP A 67 7.93 -10.26 -0.96
C TRP A 67 9.20 -10.78 -1.62
N GLU A 68 9.83 -11.79 -1.03
CA GLU A 68 10.79 -12.65 -1.73
C GLU A 68 10.00 -13.38 -2.82
N VAL A 69 9.74 -12.71 -3.95
CA VAL A 69 9.57 -13.43 -5.19
C VAL A 69 10.97 -13.98 -5.44
N GLU A 70 11.18 -15.28 -5.25
CA GLU A 70 12.38 -15.92 -5.78
C GLU A 70 12.57 -15.39 -7.20
N ASP A 71 13.65 -14.65 -7.44
CA ASP A 71 14.08 -14.26 -8.79
C ASP A 71 14.45 -15.54 -9.54
N GLU A 72 13.46 -16.36 -9.90
CA GLU A 72 13.58 -17.50 -10.81
C GLU A 72 13.48 -17.07 -12.28
N GLU A 73 13.47 -15.77 -12.60
CA GLU A 73 13.45 -15.28 -13.97
C GLU A 73 14.43 -14.11 -14.23
N GLU A 74 15.73 -14.36 -13.96
CA GLU A 74 16.81 -13.79 -14.79
C GLU A 74 17.62 -14.91 -15.47
N SER A 75 16.93 -16.00 -15.85
CA SER A 75 17.40 -17.01 -16.81
C SER A 75 16.90 -16.65 -18.21
N GLY A 76 17.47 -15.58 -18.80
CA GLY A 76 17.01 -15.05 -20.08
C GLY A 76 18.07 -14.27 -20.85
N LYS A 77 19.22 -14.91 -21.10
CA LYS A 77 20.11 -14.70 -22.27
C LYS A 77 20.19 -13.26 -22.84
N GLU A 78 21.28 -12.57 -22.56
CA GLU A 78 21.98 -11.84 -23.64
C GLU A 78 23.46 -12.24 -23.66
N GLU A 79 23.72 -13.19 -24.55
CA GLU A 79 25.03 -13.57 -25.05
C GLU A 79 25.42 -12.54 -26.13
N LYS A 80 26.40 -11.67 -25.83
CA LYS A 80 27.34 -11.17 -26.84
C LYS A 80 28.58 -10.53 -26.24
#